data_AF-A0A7S0LMC1-F1
#
_entry.id   AF-A0A7S0LMC1-F1
#
_cell.length_a   1.000
_cell.length_b   1.000
_cell.length_c   1.000
_cell.angle_alpha   90.00
_cell.angle_beta   90.00
_cell.angle_gamma   90.00
#
_symmetry.space_group_name_H-M   'P 1'
#
loop_
_entity.id
_entity.type
_entity.pdbx_description
1 polymer ?
#
loop_
_entity_poly.entity_id
_entity_poly.type
_entity_poly.pdbx_seq_one_letter_code
_entity_poly.pdbx_strand_id
1 'polypeptide(L)'
;EQIARATVSALQNSVPPAVPGITFLSGGQSEEQATVNLNALNKDGLGPRPWSLTFSFGRALQKSCIAAWKGDSKNIKAAQDALMVRAKANSEAQQGKYAGGAKGGDADSSLYQK
;
A
#
# COMPACT_ATOMS: atom_id res chain seq x y z
N GLU A 1 8.87 11.01 0.90
CA GLU A 1 8.27 12.36 0.80
C GLU A 1 8.16 12.87 -0.64
N GLN A 2 9.23 12.83 -1.45
CA GLN A 2 9.22 13.28 -2.85
C GLN A 2 8.16 12.58 -3.72
N ILE A 3 8.01 11.25 -3.60
CA ILE A 3 6.98 10.48 -4.31
C ILE A 3 5.58 11.06 -4.04
N ALA A 4 5.24 11.29 -2.76
CA ALA A 4 3.93 11.79 -2.39
C ALA A 4 3.65 13.19 -2.93
N ARG A 5 4.63 14.10 -2.86
CA ARG A 5 4.51 15.47 -3.42
C ARG A 5 4.31 15.42 -4.94
N ALA A 6 5.13 14.66 -5.65
CA ALA A 6 5.03 14.53 -7.11
C ALA A 6 3.67 13.94 -7.53
N THR A 7 3.22 12.88 -6.84
CA THR A 7 1.93 12.25 -7.13
C THR A 7 0.76 13.18 -6.85
N VAL A 8 0.70 13.84 -5.69
CA VAL A 8 -0.40 14.78 -5.38
C VAL A 8 -0.43 15.94 -6.37
N SER A 9 0.73 16.50 -6.72
CA SER A 9 0.82 17.55 -7.74
C SER A 9 0.28 17.08 -9.09
N ALA A 10 0.67 15.89 -9.55
CA ALA A 10 0.15 15.34 -10.81
C ALA A 10 -1.37 15.17 -10.79
N LEU A 11 -1.93 14.66 -9.68
CA LEU A 11 -3.38 14.47 -9.53
C LEU A 11 -4.13 15.81 -9.48
N GLN A 12 -3.61 16.80 -8.75
CA GLN A 12 -4.19 18.14 -8.69
C GLN A 12 -4.27 18.82 -10.07
N ASN A 13 -3.31 18.53 -10.95
CA ASN A 13 -3.27 19.10 -12.30
C ASN A 13 -4.11 18.34 -13.33
N SER A 14 -4.69 17.19 -12.99
CA SER A 14 -5.30 16.30 -14.00
C SER A 14 -6.63 15.66 -13.61
N VAL A 15 -6.92 15.50 -12.32
CA VAL A 15 -8.13 14.83 -11.85
C VAL A 15 -9.14 15.88 -11.38
N PRO A 16 -10.41 15.84 -11.84
CA PRO A 16 -11.45 16.73 -11.33
C PRO A 16 -11.88 16.36 -9.89
N PRO A 17 -12.26 17.33 -9.04
CA PRO A 17 -12.78 17.06 -7.69
C PRO A 17 -14.06 16.21 -7.63
N ALA A 18 -14.80 16.08 -8.73
CA ALA A 18 -16.00 15.24 -8.81
C ALA A 18 -15.70 13.73 -8.72
N VAL A 19 -14.44 13.32 -8.95
CA VAL A 19 -14.02 11.94 -8.72
C VAL A 19 -14.07 11.67 -7.20
N PRO A 20 -14.65 10.55 -6.72
CA PRO A 20 -14.76 10.31 -5.27
C PRO A 20 -13.47 9.79 -4.64
N GLY A 21 -12.63 9.11 -5.41
CA GLY A 21 -11.41 8.49 -4.90
C GLY A 21 -10.50 7.94 -5.98
N ILE A 22 -9.25 7.70 -5.59
CA ILE A 22 -8.17 7.19 -6.42
C ILE A 22 -7.58 5.97 -5.71
N THR A 23 -7.58 4.83 -6.39
CA THR A 23 -7.05 3.57 -5.88
C THR A 23 -5.69 3.29 -6.55
N PHE A 24 -4.60 3.45 -5.81
CA PHE A 24 -3.26 3.25 -6.36
C PHE A 24 -2.96 1.77 -6.59
N LEU A 25 -2.34 1.47 -7.73
CA LEU A 25 -1.67 0.19 -7.97
C LEU A 25 -0.32 0.15 -7.25
N SER A 26 0.10 -1.04 -6.80
CA SER A 26 1.41 -1.19 -6.14
C SER A 26 2.58 -1.25 -7.14
N GLY A 27 2.31 -1.62 -8.39
CA GLY A 27 3.34 -1.82 -9.40
C GLY A 27 4.38 -2.86 -8.93
N GLY A 28 5.66 -2.57 -9.11
CA GLY A 28 6.79 -3.39 -8.67
C GLY A 28 7.31 -3.10 -7.25
N GLN A 29 6.59 -2.28 -6.48
CA GLN A 29 6.98 -1.96 -5.11
C GLN A 29 6.90 -3.20 -4.21
N SER A 30 7.75 -3.24 -3.18
CA SER A 30 7.59 -4.19 -2.08
C SER A 30 6.31 -3.86 -1.29
N GLU A 31 5.87 -4.79 -0.44
CA GLU A 31 4.65 -4.60 0.36
C GLU A 31 4.80 -3.40 1.30
N GLU A 32 5.96 -3.28 1.95
CA GLU A 32 6.23 -2.18 2.88
C GLU A 32 6.35 -0.84 2.15
N GLN A 33 7.06 -0.80 1.02
CA GLN A 33 7.23 0.45 0.26
C GLN A 33 5.90 1.00 -0.25
N ALA A 34 5.01 0.13 -0.75
CA ALA A 34 3.68 0.53 -1.20
C ALA A 34 2.85 1.13 -0.04
N THR A 35 2.92 0.49 1.13
CA THR A 35 2.25 0.97 2.35
C THR A 35 2.81 2.33 2.80
N VAL A 36 4.14 2.48 2.85
CA VAL A 36 4.81 3.72 3.24
C VAL A 36 4.50 4.86 2.27
N ASN A 37 4.48 4.58 0.97
CA ASN A 37 4.14 5.60 -0.04
C ASN A 37 2.68 6.03 0.07
N LEU A 38 1.74 5.09 0.24
CA LEU A 38 0.33 5.41 0.46
C LEU A 38 0.13 6.23 1.74
N ASN A 39 0.83 5.88 2.81
CA ASN A 39 0.78 6.60 4.07
C ASN A 39 1.27 8.04 3.89
N ALA A 40 2.37 8.23 3.17
CA ALA A 40 2.90 9.56 2.89
C ALA A 40 1.91 10.42 2.07
N LEU A 41 1.15 9.84 1.15
CA LEU A 41 0.11 10.55 0.39
C LEU A 41 -1.03 11.09 1.26
N ASN A 42 -1.33 10.40 2.36
CA ASN A 42 -2.43 10.73 3.25
C ASN A 42 -2.01 11.55 4.48
N LYS A 43 -0.70 11.83 4.66
CA LYS A 43 -0.21 12.75 5.68
C LYS A 43 -0.48 14.22 5.33
N ASP A 44 -0.44 15.05 6.35
CA ASP A 44 -0.57 16.50 6.21
C ASP A 44 0.62 17.13 5.47
N GLY A 45 0.46 18.34 4.94
CA GLY A 45 1.53 19.11 4.31
C GLY A 45 1.71 18.95 2.79
N LEU A 46 0.75 18.31 2.11
CA LEU A 46 0.75 18.12 0.64
C LEU A 46 -0.32 18.96 -0.12
N GLY A 47 -1.05 19.83 0.58
CA GLY A 47 -2.11 20.68 -0.02
C GLY A 47 -3.45 19.96 -0.22
N PRO A 48 -4.45 20.60 -0.86
CA PRO A 48 -5.81 20.07 -0.99
C PRO A 48 -5.89 18.76 -1.78
N ARG A 49 -6.62 17.78 -1.25
CA ARG A 49 -6.87 16.48 -1.89
C ARG A 49 -8.36 16.15 -1.74
N PRO A 50 -9.20 16.58 -2.70
CA PRO A 50 -10.66 16.37 -2.61
C PRO A 50 -11.07 14.90 -2.82
N TRP A 51 -10.12 14.03 -3.19
CA TRP A 51 -10.31 12.60 -3.41
C TRP A 51 -9.92 11.79 -2.18
N SER A 52 -10.61 10.68 -1.95
CA SER A 52 -10.07 9.62 -1.10
C SER A 52 -8.87 8.95 -1.78
N LEU A 53 -7.70 8.95 -1.15
CA LEU A 53 -6.50 8.28 -1.69
C LEU A 53 -6.30 6.92 -0.99
N THR A 54 -6.56 5.83 -1.72
CA THR A 54 -6.55 4.46 -1.17
C THR A 54 -5.82 3.48 -2.09
N PHE A 55 -5.85 2.18 -1.79
CA PHE A 55 -5.09 1.15 -2.49
C PHE A 55 -5.97 0.19 -3.32
N SER A 56 -5.43 -0.27 -4.44
CA SER A 56 -5.85 -1.47 -5.16
C SER A 56 -4.59 -2.31 -5.42
N PHE A 57 -4.18 -3.06 -4.41
CA PHE A 57 -2.91 -3.77 -4.38
C PHE A 57 -3.10 -5.26 -4.58
N GLY A 58 -2.42 -5.81 -5.59
CA GLY A 58 -2.23 -7.27 -5.73
C GLY A 58 -0.99 -7.72 -4.97
N ARG A 59 0.18 -7.61 -5.61
CA ARG A 59 1.46 -8.07 -5.04
C ARG A 59 1.78 -7.47 -3.66
N ALA A 60 1.54 -6.18 -3.46
CA ALA A 60 1.83 -5.53 -2.18
C ALA A 60 0.90 -5.97 -1.02
N LEU A 61 -0.14 -6.75 -1.31
CA LEU A 61 -1.09 -7.28 -0.31
C LEU A 61 -0.91 -8.80 -0.11
N GLN A 62 -0.50 -9.52 -1.16
CA GLN A 62 -0.56 -10.98 -1.20
C GLN A 62 0.81 -11.67 -1.08
N LYS A 63 1.93 -10.98 -1.26
CA LYS A 63 3.25 -11.63 -1.37
C LYS A 63 3.59 -12.43 -0.10
N SER A 64 3.48 -11.82 1.07
CA SER A 64 3.75 -12.51 2.35
C SER A 64 2.72 -13.61 2.64
N CYS A 65 1.47 -13.40 2.23
CA CYS A 65 0.40 -14.41 2.34
C CYS A 65 0.75 -15.68 1.54
N ILE A 66 1.12 -15.52 0.27
CA ILE A 66 1.50 -16.62 -0.62
C ILE A 66 2.77 -17.33 -0.10
N ALA A 67 3.76 -16.57 0.35
CA ALA A 67 5.00 -17.10 0.92
C ALA A 67 4.77 -17.91 2.21
N ALA A 68 3.82 -17.49 3.05
CA ALA A 68 3.41 -18.22 4.23
C ALA A 68 2.59 -19.47 3.89
N TRP A 69 1.71 -19.38 2.89
CA TRP A 69 0.85 -20.49 2.48
C TRP A 69 1.63 -21.67 1.89
N LYS A 70 2.55 -21.41 0.95
CA LYS A 70 3.33 -22.43 0.21
C LYS A 70 2.49 -23.50 -0.48
N GLY A 71 1.20 -23.25 -0.72
CA GLY A 71 0.27 -24.22 -1.31
C GLY A 71 -0.20 -25.33 -0.35
N ASP A 72 0.19 -25.29 0.94
CA ASP A 72 -0.17 -26.32 1.92
C ASP A 72 -1.39 -25.88 2.75
N SER A 73 -2.41 -26.74 2.82
CA SER A 73 -3.63 -26.49 3.58
C SER A 73 -3.38 -26.32 5.09
N LYS A 74 -2.29 -26.90 5.62
CA LYS A 74 -1.88 -26.71 7.02
C LYS A 74 -1.47 -25.27 7.33
N ASN A 75 -1.06 -24.49 6.32
CA ASN A 75 -0.57 -23.13 6.48
C ASN A 75 -1.65 -22.05 6.23
N ILE A 76 -2.91 -22.44 5.98
CA ILE A 76 -3.99 -21.49 5.67
C ILE A 76 -4.09 -20.39 6.74
N LYS A 77 -4.03 -20.77 8.02
CA LYS A 77 -4.13 -19.79 9.12
C LYS A 77 -2.97 -18.81 9.12
N ALA A 78 -1.74 -19.30 8.96
CA ALA A 78 -0.54 -18.45 8.88
C ALA A 78 -0.60 -17.47 7.69
N ALA A 79 -1.11 -17.93 6.54
CA ALA A 79 -1.30 -17.11 5.35
C ALA A 79 -2.37 -16.02 5.55
N GLN A 80 -3.51 -16.36 6.15
CA GLN A 80 -4.56 -15.41 6.50
C GLN A 80 -4.08 -14.35 7.49
N ASP A 81 -3.29 -14.76 8.49
CA ASP A 81 -2.72 -13.82 9.46
C ASP A 81 -1.73 -12.86 8.79
N ALA A 82 -0.88 -13.35 7.88
CA ALA A 82 0.01 -12.51 7.08
C ALA A 82 -0.75 -11.52 6.17
N LEU A 83 -1.83 -11.98 5.53
CA LEU A 83 -2.71 -11.11 4.74
C LEU A 83 -3.34 -10.02 5.60
N MET A 84 -3.83 -10.35 6.80
CA MET A 84 -4.48 -9.41 7.69
C MET A 84 -3.51 -8.32 8.18
N VAL A 85 -2.25 -8.69 8.45
CA VAL A 85 -1.20 -7.72 8.77
C VAL A 85 -1.04 -6.70 7.64
N ARG A 86 -0.98 -7.14 6.36
CA ARG A 86 -0.90 -6.22 5.21
C ARG A 86 -2.16 -5.39 5.02
N ALA A 87 -3.34 -5.99 5.17
CA ALA A 87 -4.61 -5.29 5.03
C ALA A 87 -4.75 -4.18 6.08
N LYS A 88 -4.38 -4.46 7.34
CA LYS A 88 -4.38 -3.47 8.42
C LYS A 88 -3.39 -2.35 8.16
N ALA A 89 -2.16 -2.68 7.77
CA ALA A 89 -1.13 -1.67 7.48
C ALA A 89 -1.56 -0.71 6.36
N ASN A 90 -2.14 -1.23 5.27
CA ASN A 90 -2.65 -0.40 4.18
C ASN A 90 -3.90 0.41 4.56
N SER A 91 -4.76 -0.13 5.44
CA SER A 91 -5.90 0.61 6.01
C SER A 91 -5.44 1.79 6.87
N GLU A 92 -4.43 1.59 7.71
CA GLU A 92 -3.81 2.67 8.50
C GLU A 92 -3.10 3.69 7.61
N ALA A 93 -2.46 3.24 6.53
CA ALA A 93 -1.80 4.10 5.55
C ALA A 93 -2.79 4.97 4.77
N GLN A 94 -3.99 4.45 4.44
CA GLN A 94 -5.07 5.25 3.84
C GLN A 94 -5.49 6.41 4.75
N GLN A 95 -5.35 6.25 6.07
CA GLN A 95 -5.64 7.31 7.06
C GLN A 95 -4.43 8.20 7.38
N GLY A 96 -3.26 7.95 6.79
CA GLY A 96 -2.02 8.66 7.13
C GLY A 96 -1.44 8.30 8.50
N LYS A 97 -1.92 7.22 9.12
CA LYS A 97 -1.61 6.81 10.51
C LYS A 97 -0.66 5.62 10.60
N TYR A 98 -0.21 5.07 9.47
CA TYR A 98 0.70 3.94 9.51
C TYR A 98 2.06 4.37 10.10
N ALA A 99 2.44 3.73 11.21
CA ALA A 99 3.64 4.05 11.97
C ALA A 99 4.85 3.17 11.60
N GLY A 100 4.72 2.32 10.58
CA GLY A 100 5.70 1.29 10.29
C GLY A 100 5.54 0.06 11.19
N GLY A 101 6.44 -0.91 11.04
CA GLY A 101 6.53 -2.05 11.94
C GLY A 101 5.69 -3.27 11.54
N ALA A 102 4.93 -3.18 10.45
CA ALA A 102 4.45 -4.35 9.76
C ALA A 102 5.63 -4.94 8.97
N LYS A 103 6.67 -5.43 9.66
CA LYS A 103 7.81 -6.11 9.05
C LYS A 103 7.69 -7.58 9.40
N GLY A 104 7.36 -8.40 8.41
CA GLY A 104 7.29 -9.85 8.56
C GLY A 104 7.58 -10.51 7.22
N GLY A 105 8.55 -11.42 7.19
CA GLY A 105 8.93 -12.17 5.98
C GLY A 105 9.49 -11.29 4.85
N ASP A 106 9.12 -11.64 3.61
CA ASP A 106 9.56 -11.03 2.35
C ASP A 106 8.91 -9.65 2.03
N ALA A 107 8.37 -8.97 3.03
CA ALA A 107 7.64 -7.71 2.89
C ALA A 107 8.49 -6.57 2.29
N ASP A 108 9.80 -6.61 2.52
CA ASP A 108 10.76 -5.63 2.00
C ASP A 108 11.31 -6.00 0.61
N SER A 109 11.21 -7.26 0.18
CA SER A 109 11.78 -7.68 -1.10
C SER A 109 10.88 -7.24 -2.28
N SER A 110 11.47 -6.59 -3.28
CA SER A 110 10.79 -6.30 -4.55
C SER A 110 10.83 -7.53 -5.46
N LEU A 111 9.75 -7.76 -6.22
CA LEU A 111 9.71 -8.78 -7.27
C LEU A 111 10.07 -8.21 -8.65
N TYR A 112 10.47 -6.94 -8.74
CA TYR A 112 10.93 -6.35 -9.98
C TYR A 112 12.36 -6.82 -10.29
N GLN A 113 12.48 -7.68 -11.30
CA GLN A 113 13.76 -7.97 -11.95
C GLN A 113 13.78 -7.21 -13.28
N LYS A 114 14.89 -6.52 -13.57
CA LYS A 114 15.09 -5.77 -14.81
C LYS A 114 15.14 -6.70 -16.02
#